data_AF-A0A679HNG1-F1
#
_entry.id   AF-A0A679HNG1-F1
#
_cell.length_a   1.000
_cell.length_b   1.000
_cell.length_c   1.000
_cell.angle_alpha   90.00
_cell.angle_beta   90.00
_cell.angle_gamma   90.00
#
_symmetry.space_group_name_H-M   'P 1'
#
loop_
_entity.id
_entity.type
_entity.pdbx_description
1 polymer ?
#
loop_
_entity_poly.entity_id
_entity_poly.type
_entity_poly.pdbx_seq_one_letter_code
_entity_poly.pdbx_strand_id
1 'polypeptide(L)' 'MQNKRIERLAELQKLLNVCPGDVLARCDLALLLEELDLPDEALFNWKAILDFDPNNLKAREGVNRCRNRTGRPFQSQM' A
#
# COMPACT_ATOMS: atom_id res chain seq x y z
N MET A 1 -12.17 16.63 0.61
CA MET A 1 -11.02 15.93 -0.02
C MET A 1 -10.37 14.89 0.91
N GLN A 2 -10.29 15.09 2.24
CA GLN A 2 -9.88 14.03 3.18
C GLN A 2 -11.00 13.01 3.46
N ASN A 3 -12.26 13.45 3.57
CA ASN A 3 -13.40 12.56 3.83
C ASN A 3 -13.49 11.39 2.84
N LYS A 4 -13.37 11.70 1.54
CA LYS A 4 -13.40 10.68 0.47
C LYS A 4 -12.29 9.63 0.59
N ARG A 5 -11.10 10.00 1.07
CA ARG A 5 -9.98 9.05 1.24
C ARG A 5 -10.23 8.13 2.43
N ILE A 6 -10.75 8.65 3.54
CA ILE A 6 -11.13 7.84 4.71
C ILE A 6 -12.27 6.89 4.35
N GLU A 7 -13.30 7.37 3.65
CA GLU A 7 -14.42 6.55 3.17
C GLU A 7 -13.92 5.43 2.25
N ARG A 8 -13.05 5.76 1.29
CA ARG A 8 -12.48 4.77 0.37
C ARG A 8 -11.60 3.75 1.10
N LEU A 9 -10.84 4.18 2.10
CA LEU A 9 -10.02 3.28 2.93
C LEU A 9 -10.90 2.28 3.68
N ALA A 10 -11.99 2.76 4.30
CA ALA A 10 -12.94 1.90 4.99
C ALA A 10 -13.67 0.94 4.03
N GLU A 11 -14.02 1.40 2.83
CA GLU A 11 -14.66 0.56 1.79
C GLU A 11 -13.73 -0.56 1.32
N LEU A 12 -12.46 -0.24 1.02
CA LEU A 12 -11.47 -1.22 0.59
C LEU A 12 -11.16 -2.25 1.69
N GLN A 13 -11.05 -1.80 2.95
CA GLN A 13 -10.89 -2.71 4.09
C GLN A 13 -12.09 -3.65 4.25
N LYS A 14 -13.32 -3.13 4.12
CA LYS A 14 -14.53 -3.98 4.13
C LYS A 14 -14.53 -4.97 2.98
N LEU A 15 -14.14 -4.55 1.78
CA LEU A 15 -14.06 -5.44 0.63
C LEU A 15 -13.06 -6.58 0.87
N LEU A 16 -11.89 -6.26 1.43
CA LEU A 16 -10.87 -7.25 1.77
C LEU A 16 -11.27 -8.16 2.93
N ASN A 17 -12.17 -7.73 3.81
CA ASN A 17 -12.77 -8.62 4.81
C ASN A 17 -13.71 -9.66 4.17
N VAL A 18 -14.42 -9.29 3.11
CA VAL A 18 -15.32 -10.19 2.37
C VAL A 18 -14.54 -11.08 1.40
N CYS A 19 -13.58 -10.50 0.69
CA CYS A 19 -12.71 -11.18 -0.26
C CYS A 19 -11.24 -10.91 0.07
N PRO A 20 -10.66 -11.68 1.01
CA PRO A 20 -9.25 -11.55 1.37
C PRO A 20 -8.29 -11.99 0.26
N GLY A 21 -8.77 -12.42 -0.92
CA GLY A 21 -7.95 -12.76 -2.07
C GLY A 21 -7.92 -11.66 -3.15
N ASP A 22 -8.67 -10.57 -2.97
CA ASP A 22 -8.80 -9.54 -4.00
C ASP A 22 -7.51 -8.72 -4.13
N VAL A 23 -6.71 -9.08 -5.13
CA VAL A 23 -5.45 -8.41 -5.47
C VAL A 23 -5.69 -6.97 -5.91
N LEU A 24 -6.77 -6.69 -6.64
CA LEU A 24 -7.08 -5.34 -7.13
C LEU A 24 -7.42 -4.42 -5.96
N ALA A 25 -8.25 -4.88 -5.04
CA ALA A 25 -8.59 -4.12 -3.85
C ALA A 25 -7.40 -3.90 -2.92
N ARG A 26 -6.49 -4.90 -2.78
CA ARG A 26 -5.22 -4.68 -2.08
C ARG A 26 -4.34 -3.66 -2.78
N CYS A 27 -4.28 -3.65 -4.11
CA CYS A 27 -3.50 -2.67 -4.86
C CYS A 27 -4.05 -1.26 -4.61
N ASP A 28 -5.36 -1.09 -4.68
CA ASP A 28 -6.02 0.19 -4.45
C ASP A 28 -5.83 0.67 -3.01
N LEU A 29 -5.88 -0.23 -2.03
CA LEU A 29 -5.62 0.10 -0.63
C LEU A 29 -4.17 0.55 -0.43
N ALA A 30 -3.21 -0.17 -1.02
CA ALA A 30 -1.80 0.18 -0.91
C ALA A 30 -1.51 1.55 -1.55
N LEU A 31 -2.08 1.85 -2.73
CA LEU A 31 -1.96 3.16 -3.37
C LEU A 31 -2.56 4.27 -2.50
N LEU A 32 -3.75 4.05 -1.93
CA LEU A 32 -4.41 5.01 -1.07
C LEU A 32 -3.58 5.30 0.20
N LEU A 33 -2.93 4.28 0.76
CA LEU A 33 -2.00 4.44 1.88
C LEU A 33 -0.76 5.26 1.48
N GLU A 34 -0.21 5.05 0.27
CA GLU A 34 0.86 5.91 -0.26
C GLU A 34 0.44 7.38 -0.40
N GLU A 35 -0.82 7.64 -0.80
CA GLU A 35 -1.40 8.99 -0.90
C GLU A 35 -1.71 9.63 0.46
N LEU A 36 -1.87 8.81 1.50
CA LEU A 36 -2.06 9.24 2.89
C LEU A 36 -0.74 9.41 3.64
N ASP A 37 0.38 9.24 2.97
CA ASP A 37 1.73 9.29 3.54
C ASP A 37 1.97 8.23 4.63
N LEU A 38 1.36 7.05 4.44
CA LEU A 38 1.50 5.84 5.26
C LEU A 38 2.27 4.76 4.48
N PRO A 39 3.57 4.96 4.18
CA PRO A 39 4.33 4.08 3.31
C PRO A 39 4.64 2.71 3.93
N ASP A 40 4.65 2.58 5.26
CA ASP A 40 4.89 1.30 5.94
C ASP A 40 3.69 0.36 5.78
N GLU A 41 2.47 0.87 5.98
CA GLU A 41 1.23 0.13 5.77
C GLU A 41 1.03 -0.19 4.28
N ALA A 42 1.36 0.74 3.38
CA ALA A 42 1.35 0.48 1.95
C ALA A 42 2.32 -0.66 1.58
N LEU A 43 3.54 -0.64 2.13
CA LEU A 43 4.55 -1.67 1.91
C LEU A 43 4.07 -3.05 2.36
N PHE A 44 3.38 -3.14 3.50
CA PHE A 44 2.78 -4.38 3.97
C PHE A 44 1.79 -4.95 2.94
N ASN A 45 0.89 -4.12 2.42
CA ASN A 45 -0.11 -4.54 1.43
C ASN A 45 0.53 -4.93 0.09
N TRP A 46 1.55 -4.19 -0.36
CA TRP A 46 2.29 -4.54 -1.58
C TRP A 46 3.03 -5.88 -1.46
N LYS A 47 3.64 -6.16 -0.31
CA LYS A 47 4.28 -7.46 -0.06
C LYS A 47 3.27 -8.61 -0.06
N ALA A 48 2.10 -8.41 0.56
CA ALA A 48 1.05 -9.43 0.56
C ALA A 48 0.56 -9.79 -0.86
N ILE A 49 0.56 -8.82 -1.79
CA ILE A 49 0.28 -9.10 -3.21
C ILE A 49 1.39 -9.95 -3.82
N LEU A 50 2.66 -9.63 -3.55
CA LEU A 50 3.80 -10.40 -4.06
C LEU A 50 3.91 -11.81 -3.46
N ASP A 51 3.43 -12.02 -2.24
CA ASP A 51 3.35 -13.35 -1.63
C ASP A 51 2.37 -14.26 -2.39
N PHE A 52 1.31 -13.68 -2.97
CA PHE A 52 0.33 -14.39 -3.78
C PHE A 52 0.71 -14.46 -5.28
N ASP A 53 1.18 -13.35 -5.83
CA ASP A 53 1.63 -13.19 -7.21
C ASP A 53 3.02 -12.53 -7.25
N PRO A 54 4.11 -13.32 -7.18
CA PRO A 54 5.47 -12.81 -7.18
C PRO A 54 5.86 -12.00 -8.43
N ASN A 55 5.12 -12.18 -9.53
CA ASN A 55 5.38 -11.52 -10.80
C ASN A 55 4.57 -10.23 -10.98
N ASN A 56 3.81 -9.81 -9.96
CA ASN A 56 2.99 -8.62 -10.03
C ASN A 56 3.87 -7.35 -10.16
N LEU A 57 3.95 -6.82 -11.38
CA LEU A 57 4.78 -5.65 -11.68
C LEU A 57 4.37 -4.43 -10.85
N LYS A 58 3.05 -4.18 -10.71
CA LYS A 58 2.51 -3.05 -9.96
C LYS A 58 2.90 -3.11 -8.49
N ALA A 59 2.82 -4.30 -7.88
CA ALA A 59 3.24 -4.49 -6.50
C ALA A 59 4.74 -4.33 -6.31
N ARG A 60 5.56 -4.81 -7.26
CA ARG A 60 7.01 -4.62 -7.21
C ARG A 60 7.40 -3.14 -7.29
N GLU A 61 6.75 -2.37 -8.15
CA GLU A 61 6.91 -0.92 -8.22
C GLU A 61 6.46 -0.23 -6.91
N GLY A 62 5.31 -0.64 -6.37
CA GLY A 62 4.81 -0.15 -5.08
C GLY A 62 5.78 -0.38 -3.93
N VAL A 63 6.36 -1.58 -3.81
CA VAL A 63 7.42 -1.89 -2.83
C VAL A 63 8.61 -0.95 -2.99
N ASN A 64 9.09 -0.72 -4.22
CA ASN A 64 10.22 0.17 -4.47
C ASN A 64 9.91 1.62 -4.08
N ARG A 65 8.72 2.13 -4.42
CA ARG A 65 8.28 3.47 -3.99
C ARG A 65 8.22 3.60 -2.48
N CYS A 66 7.60 2.62 -1.80
CA CYS A 66 7.47 2.65 -0.34
C CYS A 66 8.82 2.54 0.36
N ARG A 67 9.71 1.64 -0.10
CA ARG A 67 11.07 1.51 0.43
C ARG A 67 11.92 2.76 0.26
N ASN A 68 11.74 3.52 -0.83
CA ASN A 68 12.45 4.79 -0.99
C ASN A 68 11.96 5.86 0.00
N ARG A 69 10.71 5.76 0.48
CA ARG A 69 10.15 6.65 1.50
C ARG A 69 10.53 6.22 2.92
N THR A 70 10.48 4.92 3.23
CA THR A 70 10.81 4.38 4.57
C THR A 70 12.31 4.17 4.78
N GLY A 71 13.04 3.98 3.69
CA GLY A 71 14.47 3.70 3.66
C GLY A 71 15.36 4.89 3.36
N ARG A 72 14.86 6.14 3.41
CA ARG A 72 15.77 7.23 3.77
C ARG A 72 16.11 7.01 5.24
N PRO A 73 17.34 6.61 5.60
CA PRO A 73 17.79 6.99 6.92
C PRO A 73 17.62 8.50 6.96
N PHE A 74 17.09 9.01 8.05
CA PHE A 74 17.35 10.39 8.42
C PHE A 74 18.87 10.54 8.34
N GLN A 75 19.42 10.99 7.21
CA GLN A 75 20.78 11.46 7.14
C GLN A 75 20.71 12.75 7.94
N SER A 76 20.86 12.58 9.25
CA SER A 76 21.17 13.64 10.18
C SER A 76 22.29 14.43 9.54
N GLN A 77 21.97 15.65 9.12
CA GLN A 77 22.95 16.70 9.06
C GLN A 77 23.55 16.81 10.46
N MET A 78 24.74 16.24 10.66
CA MET A 78 25.70 16.62 11.68
C MET A 78 27.10 16.49 11.09
#